data_AF-A0A6P1DLY9-F1
#
_entry.id   AF-A0A6P1DLY9-F1
#
_cell.length_a   1.000
_cell.length_b   1.000
_cell.length_c   1.000
_cell.angle_alpha   90.00
_cell.angle_beta   90.00
_cell.angle_gamma   90.00
#
_symmetry.space_group_name_H-M   'P 1'
#
loop_
_entity.id
_entity.type
_entity.pdbx_description
1 polymer ?
#
loop_
_entity_poly.entity_id
_entity_poly.type
_entity_poly.pdbx_seq_one_letter_code
_entity_poly.pdbx_strand_id
1 'polypeptide(L)' 'MKNNNMNLAERVLAPTPKWFKILRTVGIALASVGGIIIASPVALPVGLVSAAGYLILGESIITAVSQTGVKSEEKADSDK' A
#
# COMPACT_ATOMS: atom_id res chain seq x y z
N MET A 1 14.90 4.40 27.27
CA MET A 1 14.81 4.32 25.80
C MET A 1 15.19 2.90 25.41
N LYS A 2 14.23 2.04 25.06
CA LYS A 2 14.47 0.60 24.88
C LYS A 2 14.92 0.34 23.44
N ASN A 3 16.15 -0.12 23.28
CA ASN A 3 16.82 -0.43 22.03
C ASN A 3 16.44 -1.85 21.58
N ASN A 4 15.36 -1.95 20.82
CA ASN A 4 14.86 -3.20 20.26
C ASN A 4 15.58 -3.53 18.95
N ASN A 5 16.79 -4.08 19.03
CA ASN A 5 17.60 -4.48 17.88
C ASN A 5 17.10 -5.83 17.32
N MET A 6 15.91 -5.87 16.69
CA MET A 6 15.45 -7.08 16.00
C MET A 6 16.32 -7.36 14.78
N ASN A 7 16.86 -8.58 14.69
CA ASN A 7 17.61 -9.06 13.54
C ASN A 7 16.71 -9.09 12.28
N LEU A 8 17.28 -8.95 11.09
CA LEU A 8 16.55 -9.07 9.81
C LEU A 8 15.80 -10.40 9.71
N ALA A 9 16.39 -11.48 10.23
CA ALA A 9 15.74 -12.80 10.27
C ALA A 9 14.45 -12.78 11.10
N GLU A 10 14.47 -12.15 12.28
CA GLU A 10 13.29 -12.04 13.16
C GLU A 10 12.22 -11.12 12.56
N ARG A 11 12.64 -10.09 11.82
CA ARG A 11 11.72 -9.17 11.12
C ARG A 11 10.98 -9.83 9.96
N VAL A 12 11.63 -10.73 9.23
CA VAL A 12 10.99 -11.49 8.13
C VAL A 12 10.02 -12.54 8.67
N LEU A 13 10.35 -13.13 9.82
CA LEU A 13 9.50 -14.12 10.50
C LEU A 13 8.36 -13.49 11.31
N ALA A 14 8.41 -12.17 11.55
CA ALA A 14 7.35 -11.47 12.27
C ALA A 14 6.02 -11.53 11.49
N PRO A 15 4.88 -11.65 12.21
CA PRO A 15 3.58 -11.71 11.57
C PRO A 15 3.30 -10.41 10.79
N THR A 16 2.96 -10.56 9.50
CA THR A 16 2.69 -9.41 8.64
C THR A 16 1.48 -8.62 9.14
N PRO A 17 1.59 -7.28 9.26
CA PRO A 17 0.48 -6.43 9.68
C PRO A 17 -0.72 -6.54 8.74
N LYS A 18 -1.93 -6.34 9.26
CA LYS A 18 -3.19 -6.48 8.49
C LYS A 18 -3.21 -5.60 7.22
N TRP A 19 -2.71 -4.37 7.31
CA TRP A 19 -2.63 -3.46 6.16
C TRP A 19 -1.77 -4.02 5.02
N PHE A 20 -0.57 -4.54 5.32
CA PHE A 20 0.32 -5.13 4.31
C PHE A 20 -0.27 -6.40 3.69
N LYS A 21 -1.03 -7.19 4.47
CA LYS A 21 -1.76 -8.34 3.93
C LYS A 21 -2.80 -7.92 2.90
N ILE A 22 -3.56 -6.85 3.18
CA ILE A 22 -4.54 -6.28 2.25
C ILE A 22 -3.84 -5.76 1.00
N LEU A 23 -2.77 -4.98 1.17
CA LEU A 23 -1.99 -4.43 0.06
C LEU A 23 -1.43 -5.53 -0.85
N ARG A 24 -0.92 -6.63 -0.28
CA ARG A 24 -0.44 -7.78 -1.05
C ARG A 24 -1.55 -8.39 -1.90
N THR A 25 -2.74 -8.58 -1.35
CA THR A 25 -3.87 -9.15 -2.10
C THR A 25 -4.30 -8.25 -3.25
N VAL A 26 -4.38 -6.93 -3.01
CA VAL A 26 -4.69 -5.95 -4.06
C VAL A 26 -3.61 -5.94 -5.13
N GLY A 27 -2.33 -5.94 -4.74
CA GLY A 27 -1.21 -5.97 -5.68
C GLY A 27 -1.19 -7.21 -6.56
N ILE A 28 -1.52 -8.39 -6.02
CA ILE A 28 -1.62 -9.63 -6.81
C ILE A 28 -2.79 -9.57 -7.79
N ALA A 29 -3.94 -9.05 -7.37
CA ALA A 29 -5.10 -8.88 -8.24
C ALA A 29 -4.77 -7.90 -9.39
N LEU A 30 -4.13 -6.77 -9.06
CA LEU A 30 -3.75 -5.76 -10.04
C LEU A 30 -2.67 -6.28 -11.01
N ALA A 31 -1.68 -7.03 -10.52
CA ALA A 31 -0.65 -7.65 -11.35
C ALA A 31 -1.25 -8.68 -12.32
N SER A 32 -2.23 -9.46 -11.86
CA SER A 32 -2.95 -10.41 -12.72
C SER A 32 -3.70 -9.69 -13.84
N VAL A 33 -4.45 -8.63 -13.51
CA VAL A 33 -5.17 -7.81 -14.49
C VAL A 33 -4.20 -7.13 -15.47
N GLY A 34 -3.12 -6.52 -14.96
CA GLY A 34 -2.10 -5.89 -15.79
C GLY A 34 -1.37 -6.89 -16.70
N GLY A 35 -1.06 -8.08 -16.20
CA GLY A 35 -0.45 -9.16 -16.98
C GLY A 35 -1.35 -9.64 -18.11
N ILE A 36 -2.66 -9.78 -17.87
CA ILE A 36 -3.64 -10.14 -18.90
C ILE A 36 -3.74 -9.04 -19.97
N ILE A 37 -3.75 -7.77 -19.56
CA ILE A 37 -3.81 -6.62 -20.48
C ILE A 37 -2.57 -6.59 -21.38
N ILE A 38 -1.36 -6.79 -20.83
CA ILE A 38 -0.12 -6.80 -21.61
C ILE A 38 -0.07 -7.99 -22.57
N ALA A 39 -0.55 -9.17 -22.14
CA ALA A 39 -0.55 -10.38 -22.96
C ALA A 39 -1.62 -10.38 -24.06
N SER A 40 -2.61 -9.49 -23.97
CA SER A 40 -3.73 -9.42 -24.93
C SER A 40 -3.49 -8.30 -25.95
N PRO A 41 -3.56 -8.56 -27.26
CA PRO A 41 -3.45 -7.55 -28.31
C PRO A 41 -4.75 -6.74 -28.44
N VAL A 42 -5.33 -6.31 -27.31
CA VAL A 42 -6.60 -5.61 -27.24
C VAL A 42 -6.33 -4.19 -26.79
N ALA A 43 -6.56 -3.24 -27.70
CA ALA A 43 -6.63 -1.82 -27.35
C ALA A 43 -7.79 -1.64 -26.36
N LEU A 44 -7.47 -1.44 -25.07
CA LEU A 44 -8.47 -1.15 -24.07
C LEU A 44 -9.24 0.11 -24.49
N PRO A 45 -10.59 0.12 -24.37
CA PRO A 45 -11.39 1.29 -24.70
C PRO A 45 -10.85 2.55 -24.02
N VAL A 46 -10.69 3.64 -24.77
CA VAL A 46 -10.00 4.86 -24.33
C VAL A 46 -10.59 5.45 -23.04
N GLY A 47 -11.89 5.24 -22.80
CA GLY A 47 -12.56 5.66 -21.57
C GLY A 47 -12.04 4.94 -20.33
N LEU A 48 -11.67 3.67 -20.44
CA LEU A 48 -11.14 2.87 -19.33
C LEU A 48 -9.72 3.32 -18.96
N VAL A 49 -8.90 3.60 -19.97
CA VAL A 49 -7.54 4.14 -19.78
C VAL A 49 -7.61 5.53 -19.14
N SER A 50 -8.53 6.38 -19.59
CA SER A 50 -8.73 7.71 -19.02
C SER A 50 -9.19 7.64 -17.57
N ALA A 51 -10.15 6.77 -17.24
CA ALA A 51 -10.59 6.55 -15.86
C ALA A 51 -9.46 6.03 -14.96
N ALA A 52 -8.67 5.08 -15.45
CA ALA A 52 -7.49 4.59 -14.73
C ALA A 52 -6.47 5.70 -14.47
N GLY A 53 -6.23 6.60 -15.44
CA GLY A 53 -5.36 7.75 -15.27
C GLY A 53 -5.79 8.68 -14.13
N TYR A 54 -7.09 8.98 -14.02
CA TYR A 54 -7.62 9.77 -12.91
C TYR A 54 -7.53 9.06 -11.56
N LEU A 55 -7.76 7.75 -11.53
CA LEU A 55 -7.59 6.96 -10.31
C LEU A 55 -6.13 7.01 -9.81
N ILE A 56 -5.16 6.83 -10.72
CA ILE A 56 -3.72 6.93 -10.39
C ILE A 56 -3.39 8.32 -9.83
N LEU A 57 -3.90 9.39 -10.45
CA LEU A 57 -3.69 10.76 -9.98
C LEU A 57 -4.27 10.94 -8.57
N GLY A 58 -5.50 10.46 -8.33
CA GLY A 58 -6.14 10.50 -7.02
C GLY A 58 -5.37 9.72 -5.95
N GLU A 59 -4.96 8.49 -6.26
CA GLU A 59 -4.15 7.67 -5.35
C GLU A 59 -2.81 8.32 -5.01
N SER A 60 -2.15 8.94 -5.98
CA SER A 60 -0.88 9.65 -5.76
C SER A 60 -1.04 10.78 -4.74
N ILE A 61 -2.08 11.59 -4.87
CA ILE A 61 -2.38 12.70 -3.95
C ILE A 61 -2.67 12.16 -2.55
N ILE A 62 -3.57 11.17 -2.45
CA ILE A 62 -3.94 10.56 -1.16
C ILE A 62 -2.71 9.92 -0.49
N THR A 63 -1.86 9.26 -1.26
CA THR A 63 -0.63 8.63 -0.77
C THR A 63 0.36 9.68 -0.26
N ALA A 64 0.59 10.74 -1.03
CA ALA A 64 1.47 11.84 -0.62
C ALA A 64 0.98 12.48 0.69
N VAL A 65 -0.32 12.78 0.78
CA VAL A 65 -0.92 13.32 2.01
C VAL A 65 -0.81 12.34 3.18
N SER A 66 -1.06 11.05 2.95
CA SER A 66 -0.97 10.01 3.98
C SER A 66 0.46 9.82 4.50
N GLN A 67 1.47 10.05 3.65
CA GLN A 67 2.87 10.03 4.05
C GLN A 67 3.30 11.29 4.81
N THR A 68 2.62 12.42 4.62
CA THR A 68 2.85 13.64 5.41
C THR A 68 2.19 13.61 6.80
N GLY A 69 1.31 12.63 7.06
CA GLY A 69 0.72 12.41 8.37
C GLY A 69 1.76 11.95 9.39
N VAL A 70 2.21 12.88 10.24
CA VAL A 70 3.06 12.54 11.39
C VAL A 70 2.21 11.74 12.38
N LYS A 71 2.66 10.52 12.72
CA LYS A 71 2.04 9.72 13.76
C LYS A 71 2.35 10.38 15.11
N SER A 72 1.49 11.29 15.55
CA SER A 72 1.46 11.73 16.94
C SER A 72 1.05 10.53 17.77
N GLU A 73 2.02 9.85 18.37
CA GLU A 73 1.74 8.96 19.49
C GLU A 73 1.16 9.85 20.60
N GLU A 74 -0.16 9.92 20.68
CA GLU A 74 -0.84 10.38 21.89
C GLU A 74 -0.44 9.42 23.00
N LYS A 75 0.57 9.82 23.76
CA LYS A 75 0.78 9.30 25.10
C LYS A 75 -0.47 9.72 25.88
N ALA A 76 -1.45 8.83 25.92
CA ALA A 76 -2.42 8.82 27.01
C ALA A 76 -1.64 8.45 28.27
N ASP A 77 -1.02 9.48 28.84
CA ASP A 77 -0.71 9.53 30.25
C ASP A 77 -2.06 9.53 30.99
N SER A 78 -2.37 8.39 31.61
CA SER A 78 -3.28 8.32 32.76
C SER A 78 -2.52 7.64 33.88
N ASP A 79 -1.72 8.46 34.57
CA ASP A 79 -1.46 8.50 36.01
C ASP A 79 -2.34 7.58 36.89
N LYS A 80 -1.76 6.46 37.38
CA LYS A 80 -1.58 6.03 38.79
C LYS A 80 -1.44 4.52 38.95
#